data_AF-A0A920MW15-F1
#
_entry.id   AF-A0A920MW15-F1
#
_cell.length_a   1.000
_cell.length_b   1.000
_cell.length_c   1.000
_cell.angle_alpha   90.00
_cell.angle_beta   90.00
_cell.angle_gamma   90.00
#
_symmetry.space_group_name_H-M   'P 1'
#
loop_
_entity.id
_entity.type
_entity.pdbx_description
1 polymer ?
#
loop_
_entity_poly.entity_id
_entity_poly.type
_entity_poly.pdbx_seq_one_letter_code
_entity_poly.pdbx_strand_id
1 'polypeptide(L)'
;MNFQLPFKKRDHPLDVVFPKTHHSEIQTPVFMPIGTQGVIKTIDPEVLDQLETQIVLANTYHLYLRPGHDLINRSGSLHHFMNWKKILY
;
A
#
# COMPACT_ATOMS: atom_id res chain seq x y z
N MET A 1 11.73 -3.50 14.80
CA MET A 1 11.49 -2.87 13.48
C MET A 1 12.67 -1.95 13.19
N ASN A 2 13.51 -2.30 12.21
CA ASN A 2 14.61 -1.42 11.78
C ASN A 2 14.03 -0.38 10.81
N PHE A 3 13.65 0.78 11.33
CA PHE A 3 13.31 1.94 10.49
C PHE A 3 14.62 2.60 10.05
N GLN A 4 15.11 2.23 8.87
CA GLN A 4 16.11 3.05 8.16
C GLN A 4 15.36 4.19 7.47
N LEU A 5 15.82 5.42 7.68
CA LEU A 5 15.27 6.61 7.00
C LEU A 5 15.33 6.38 5.47
N PRO A 6 14.23 6.54 4.73
CA PRO A 6 14.05 5.97 3.40
C PRO A 6 14.72 6.75 2.26
N PHE A 7 15.83 7.42 2.52
CA PHE A 7 16.37 8.40 1.57
C PHE A 7 17.64 7.88 0.89
N LYS A 8 17.48 7.22 -0.26
CA LYS A 8 18.53 7.18 -1.28
C LYS A 8 18.12 8.12 -2.41
N LYS A 9 18.67 9.34 -2.38
CA LYS A 9 18.46 10.38 -3.41
C LYS A 9 19.19 9.93 -4.69
N ARG A 10 18.49 9.89 -5.83
CA ARG A 10 19.12 9.78 -7.17
C ARG A 10 19.26 11.19 -7.78
N ASP A 11 19.74 11.25 -9.02
CA ASP A 11 20.10 12.48 -9.73
C ASP A 11 18.95 13.51 -9.82
N HIS A 12 17.68 13.08 -9.78
CA HIS A 12 16.51 13.95 -9.82
C HIS A 12 15.80 14.03 -8.44
N PRO A 13 15.29 15.20 -7.99
CA PRO A 13 14.65 15.37 -6.68
C PRO A 13 13.36 14.57 -6.47
N LEU A 14 12.74 14.08 -7.55
CA LEU A 14 11.56 13.21 -7.50
C LEU A 14 11.90 11.71 -7.44
N ASP A 15 13.18 11.36 -7.57
CA ASP A 15 13.67 9.99 -7.57
C ASP A 15 14.16 9.62 -6.16
N VAL A 16 13.24 9.02 -5.41
CA VAL A 16 13.40 8.52 -4.06
C VAL A 16 13.09 7.03 -4.09
N VAL A 17 14.00 6.23 -3.56
CA VAL A 17 13.78 4.79 -3.44
C VAL A 17 13.49 4.48 -1.99
N PHE A 18 12.31 3.93 -1.71
CA PHE A 18 11.99 3.45 -0.37
C PHE A 18 12.73 2.12 -0.13
N PRO A 19 13.37 1.94 1.04
CA PRO A 19 14.10 0.74 1.36
C PRO A 19 13.16 -0.47 1.33
N LYS A 20 13.74 -1.62 0.96
CA LYS A 20 13.04 -2.90 0.84
C LYS A 20 12.25 -3.19 2.12
N THR A 21 10.93 -3.13 2.03
CA THR A 21 10.04 -3.62 3.09
C THR A 21 10.01 -5.16 3.03
N HIS A 22 9.36 -5.80 4.02
CA HIS A 22 9.08 -7.25 3.94
C HIS A 22 8.34 -7.64 2.65
N HIS A 23 7.64 -6.70 2.01
CA HIS A 23 6.77 -6.96 0.86
C HIS A 23 7.36 -6.53 -0.48
N SER A 24 8.22 -5.49 -0.60
CA SER A 24 9.00 -5.10 -1.81
C SER A 24 9.76 -3.75 -1.64
N GLU A 25 10.53 -3.35 -2.67
CA GLU A 25 11.12 -2.01 -2.89
C GLU A 25 10.17 -1.15 -3.76
N ILE A 26 10.09 0.16 -3.52
CA ILE A 26 9.24 1.10 -4.30
C ILE A 26 10.16 2.07 -5.04
N GLN A 27 9.90 2.27 -6.33
CA GLN A 27 10.57 3.28 -7.14
C GLN A 27 9.65 4.47 -7.32
N THR A 28 10.10 5.68 -6.99
CA THR A 28 9.36 6.91 -7.33
C THR A 28 9.86 7.50 -8.66
N PRO A 29 9.04 8.31 -9.36
CA PRO A 29 7.64 8.66 -9.03
C PRO A 29 6.70 7.46 -9.16
N VAL A 30 5.80 7.29 -8.18
CA VAL A 30 4.83 6.18 -8.15
C VAL A 30 3.41 6.73 -7.99
N PHE A 31 2.46 6.12 -8.68
CA PHE A 31 1.04 6.35 -8.44
C PHE A 31 0.55 5.49 -7.28
N MET A 32 -0.06 6.12 -6.26
CA MET A 32 -0.54 5.43 -5.06
C MET A 32 -2.06 5.57 -4.93
N PRO A 33 -2.83 4.56 -5.37
CA PRO A 33 -4.28 4.59 -5.20
C PRO A 33 -4.68 4.40 -3.74
N ILE A 34 -5.81 4.98 -3.36
CA ILE A 34 -6.31 5.01 -1.99
C ILE A 34 -7.38 3.93 -1.79
N GLY A 35 -7.11 2.98 -0.90
CA GLY A 35 -8.08 2.04 -0.36
C GLY A 35 -8.88 2.66 0.78
N THR A 36 -10.21 2.77 0.60
CA THR A 36 -11.13 3.22 1.66
C THR A 36 -12.10 2.08 2.00
N GLN A 37 -12.26 1.78 3.29
CA GLN A 37 -13.11 0.67 3.77
C GLN A 37 -12.70 -0.72 3.21
N GLY A 38 -11.41 -0.94 2.97
CA GLY A 38 -10.90 -2.24 2.51
C GLY A 38 -10.98 -2.47 1.00
N VAL A 39 -11.45 -1.48 0.24
CA VAL A 39 -11.55 -1.55 -1.22
C VAL A 39 -10.90 -0.30 -1.81
N ILE A 40 -10.17 -0.50 -2.91
CA ILE A 40 -9.74 0.62 -3.75
C ILE A 40 -10.96 1.01 -4.57
N LYS A 41 -11.65 2.07 -4.14
CA LYS A 41 -12.84 2.55 -4.84
C LYS A 41 -12.39 3.15 -6.16
N THR A 42 -13.22 3.05 -7.19
CA THR A 42 -13.08 3.67 -8.53
C THR A 42 -12.09 3.05 -9.51
N ILE A 43 -11.29 2.05 -9.13
CA ILE A 43 -10.34 1.40 -10.05
C ILE A 43 -10.51 -0.12 -9.97
N ASP A 44 -10.70 -0.75 -11.12
CA ASP A 44 -10.77 -2.20 -11.21
C ASP A 44 -9.40 -2.83 -10.88
N PRO A 45 -9.34 -3.97 -10.18
CA PRO A 45 -8.09 -4.64 -9.86
C PRO A 45 -7.19 -4.91 -11.07
N GLU A 46 -7.78 -5.24 -12.22
CA GLU A 46 -7.06 -5.45 -13.48
C GLU A 46 -6.34 -4.17 -13.95
N VAL A 47 -6.96 -3.01 -13.74
CA VAL A 47 -6.34 -1.71 -14.06
C VAL A 47 -5.17 -1.44 -13.12
N LEU A 48 -5.26 -1.83 -11.84
CA LEU A 48 -4.14 -1.69 -10.90
C LEU A 48 -2.93 -2.54 -11.29
N ASP A 49 -3.17 -3.73 -11.84
CA ASP A 49 -2.12 -4.60 -12.35
C ASP A 49 -1.53 -4.07 -13.67
N GLN A 50 -2.35 -3.54 -14.58
CA GLN A 50 -1.88 -2.86 -15.80
C GLN A 50 -1.05 -1.61 -15.52
N LEU A 51 -1.40 -0.85 -14.48
CA LEU A 51 -0.67 0.34 -14.02
C LEU A 51 0.61 -0.01 -13.24
N GLU A 52 0.94 -1.29 -13.11
CA GLU A 52 2.08 -1.79 -12.34
C GLU A 52 2.10 -1.21 -10.91
N THR A 53 0.92 -1.00 -10.31
CA THR A 53 0.77 -0.35 -9.01
C THR A 53 1.59 -1.11 -7.96
N GLN A 54 2.58 -0.45 -7.36
CA GLN A 54 3.52 -1.05 -6.40
C GLN A 54 3.05 -0.92 -4.95
N ILE A 55 2.28 0.14 -4.66
CA ILE A 55 1.89 0.54 -3.31
C ILE A 55 0.45 1.06 -3.33
N VAL A 56 -0.32 0.72 -2.30
CA VAL A 56 -1.67 1.23 -2.04
C VAL A 56 -1.70 1.87 -0.66
N LEU A 57 -2.38 3.00 -0.53
CA LEU A 57 -2.64 3.65 0.76
C LEU A 57 -3.91 3.10 1.38
N ALA A 58 -3.83 2.43 2.53
CA ALA A 58 -5.00 1.90 3.23
C ALA A 58 -5.41 2.85 4.37
N ASN A 59 -6.56 3.52 4.24
CA ASN A 59 -7.00 4.43 5.29
C ASN A 59 -7.54 3.67 6.51
N THR A 60 -6.74 3.64 7.58
CA THR A 60 -7.03 2.95 8.83
C THR A 60 -8.23 3.53 9.59
N TYR A 61 -8.52 4.83 9.45
CA TYR A 61 -9.69 5.47 10.08
C TYR A 61 -10.99 4.83 9.57
N HIS A 62 -11.12 4.69 8.25
CA HIS A 62 -12.32 4.09 7.67
C HIS A 62 -12.42 2.59 7.99
N LEU A 63 -11.30 1.86 7.93
CA LEU A 63 -11.22 0.44 8.27
C LEU A 63 -11.64 0.16 9.72
N TYR A 64 -11.21 1.02 10.65
CA TYR A 64 -11.58 0.93 12.06
C TYR A 64 -13.06 1.19 12.31
N LEU A 65 -13.67 2.14 11.61
CA LEU A 65 -15.10 2.44 11.75
C LEU A 65 -15.99 1.38 11.08
N ARG A 66 -15.64 0.97 9.86
CA ARG A 66 -16.34 -0.07 9.08
C ARG A 66 -15.34 -0.73 8.11
N PRO A 67 -15.11 -2.04 8.17
CA PRO A 67 -15.89 -3.08 8.86
C PRO A 67 -15.57 -3.27 10.36
N GLY A 68 -14.57 -2.55 10.89
CA GLY A 68 -14.07 -2.79 12.24
C GLY A 68 -12.80 -3.64 12.23
N HIS A 69 -11.90 -3.37 13.18
CA HIS A 69 -10.61 -4.05 13.27
C HIS A 69 -10.73 -5.55 13.62
N ASP A 70 -11.79 -5.96 14.32
CA ASP A 70 -12.04 -7.37 14.65
C ASP A 70 -12.18 -8.26 13.40
N LEU A 71 -12.86 -7.75 12.36
CA LEU A 71 -13.07 -8.49 11.12
C LEU A 71 -11.78 -8.59 10.30
N ILE A 72 -10.97 -7.53 10.32
CA ILE A 72 -9.64 -7.51 9.71
C ILE A 72 -8.70 -8.49 10.43
N ASN A 73 -8.73 -8.52 11.77
CA ASN A 73 -7.95 -9.45 12.58
C ASN A 73 -8.32 -10.91 12.33
N ARG A 74 -9.61 -11.22 12.16
CA ARG A 74 -10.07 -12.58 11.79
C ARG A 74 -9.56 -13.01 10.41
N SER A 75 -9.27 -12.05 9.53
CA SER A 75 -8.66 -12.30 8.22
C SER A 75 -7.14 -12.53 8.30
N GLY A 76 -6.54 -12.46 9.50
CA GLY A 76 -5.12 -12.70 9.77
C GLY A 76 -4.20 -11.53 9.42
N SER A 77 -4.46 -10.80 8.34
CA SER A 77 -3.74 -9.57 8.01
C SER A 77 -4.58 -8.64 7.14
N LEU A 78 -4.23 -7.34 7.15
CA LEU A 78 -4.85 -6.35 6.26
C LEU A 78 -4.61 -6.67 4.77
N HIS A 79 -3.44 -7.23 4.44
CA HIS A 79 -3.12 -7.70 3.09
C HIS A 79 -4.10 -8.78 2.62
N HIS A 80 -4.37 -9.77 3.47
CA HIS A 80 -5.34 -10.82 3.15
C HIS A 80 -6.77 -10.26 3.05
N PHE A 81 -7.15 -9.38 3.99
CA PHE A 81 -8.46 -8.73 4.00
C PHE A 81 -8.74 -7.93 2.71
N MET A 82 -7.73 -7.19 2.22
CA MET A 82 -7.83 -6.42 0.98
C MET A 82 -7.51 -7.23 -0.29
N ASN A 83 -7.18 -8.52 -0.15
CA ASN A 83 -6.63 -9.36 -1.22
C ASN A 83 -5.46 -8.68 -1.98
N TRP A 84 -4.62 -7.93 -1.25
CA TRP A 84 -3.50 -7.18 -1.82
C TRP A 84 -2.17 -7.79 -1.34
N LYS A 85 -1.35 -8.25 -2.29
CA LYS A 85 -0.08 -8.93 -2.00
C LYS A 85 1.16 -8.04 -2.07
N LYS A 86 1.00 -6.83 -2.63
CA LYS A 86 2.08 -5.84 -2.75
C LYS A 86 2.06 -4.93 -1.51
N ILE A 87 2.73 -3.78 -1.56
CA ILE A 87 2.92 -2.93 -0.39
C ILE A 87 1.60 -2.22 -0.02
N LEU A 88 1.25 -2.25 1.25
CA LEU A 88 0.25 -1.38 1.88
C LEU A 88 0.94 -0.37 2.78
N TYR A 89 0.51 0.89 2.69
CA TYR A 89 0.91 1.98 3.58
C TYR A 89 -0.26 2.46 4.44
#